data_AF-A0A374URI0-F1
#
_entry.id   AF-A0A374URI0-F1
#
_cell.length_a   1.000
_cell.length_b   1.000
_cell.length_c   1.000
_cell.angle_alpha   90.00
_cell.angle_beta   90.00
_cell.angle_gamma   90.00
#
_symmetry.space_group_name_H-M   'P 1'
#
loop_
_entity.id
_entity.type
_entity.pdbx_description
1 polymer ?
#
loop_
_entity_poly.entity_id
_entity_poly.type
_entity_poly.pdbx_seq_one_letter_code
_entity_poly.pdbx_strand_id
1 'polypeptide(L)'
;MLHESDDKNNVKIENSNLLFSNIQSMPYTPKEYIESIKKSNVLLVPCDRYNDGNWLFTEYTHEIFEYINEVDDDGIKMDICISDEEYKKLELHSEVINLGIFLVTNIVFPILVGILSSFLYDKIKKYHKKPTETNTNVEVIVEKNGKSKKVIYSGTIENFEKTMKSIKDTMFEE
;
A
#
# COMPACT_ATOMS: atom_id res chain seq x y z
N MET A 1 -12.23 -1.71 -33.50
CA MET A 1 -12.88 -2.42 -32.39
C MET A 1 -12.67 -1.55 -31.16
N LEU A 2 -13.74 -0.90 -30.70
CA LEU A 2 -13.75 -0.13 -29.46
C LEU A 2 -13.68 -1.13 -28.31
N HIS A 3 -12.57 -1.18 -27.59
CA HIS A 3 -12.54 -1.83 -26.28
C HIS A 3 -13.23 -0.87 -25.29
N GLU A 4 -14.55 -1.00 -25.17
CA GLU A 4 -15.31 -0.44 -24.07
C GLU A 4 -14.90 -1.17 -22.77
N SER A 5 -13.98 -0.54 -22.05
CA SER A 5 -13.99 -0.35 -20.60
C SER A 5 -14.49 -1.51 -19.71
N ASP A 6 -13.55 -2.33 -19.25
CA ASP A 6 -13.66 -3.07 -17.99
C ASP A 6 -13.02 -2.28 -16.81
N ASP A 7 -12.86 -0.96 -16.96
CA ASP A 7 -12.16 -0.08 -16.00
C ASP A 7 -12.81 -0.02 -14.61
N LYS A 8 -14.05 -0.53 -14.44
CA LYS A 8 -14.74 -0.60 -13.13
C LYS A 8 -14.35 -1.80 -12.27
N ASN A 9 -13.62 -2.79 -12.80
CA ASN A 9 -13.34 -4.05 -12.09
C ASN A 9 -11.96 -4.15 -11.43
N ASN A 10 -11.13 -3.10 -11.50
CA ASN A 10 -9.74 -3.13 -11.00
C ASN A 10 -9.59 -2.72 -9.54
N VAL A 11 -10.67 -2.31 -8.87
CA VAL A 11 -10.66 -1.93 -7.45
C VAL A 11 -11.77 -2.63 -6.68
N LYS A 12 -11.41 -3.21 -5.55
CA LYS A 12 -12.32 -3.77 -4.55
C LYS A 12 -12.21 -2.99 -3.25
N ILE A 13 -13.34 -2.70 -2.62
CA ILE A 13 -13.40 -2.07 -1.30
C ILE A 13 -14.04 -3.04 -0.32
N GLU A 14 -13.37 -3.27 0.81
CA GLU A 14 -13.82 -4.15 1.88
C GLU A 14 -13.78 -3.41 3.23
N ASN A 15 -14.55 -3.89 4.21
CA ASN A 15 -14.36 -3.44 5.59
C ASN A 15 -13.05 -4.00 6.14
N SER A 16 -12.34 -3.21 6.94
CA SER A 16 -11.17 -3.65 7.69
C SER A 16 -11.39 -3.37 9.19
N ASN A 17 -10.77 -4.19 10.02
CA ASN A 17 -10.70 -3.96 11.46
C ASN A 17 -9.34 -3.41 11.89
N LEU A 18 -8.37 -3.29 10.97
CA LEU A 18 -7.04 -2.80 11.29
C LEU A 18 -7.07 -1.27 11.41
N LEU A 19 -6.52 -0.76 12.51
CA LEU A 19 -6.47 0.66 12.85
C LEU A 19 -5.09 1.00 13.44
N PHE A 20 -4.68 2.26 13.38
CA PHE A 20 -3.49 2.76 14.07
C PHE A 20 -3.55 2.54 15.58
N SER A 21 -4.76 2.47 16.15
CA SER A 21 -4.96 2.20 17.58
C SER A 21 -4.73 0.74 17.98
N ASN A 22 -4.95 -0.22 17.07
CA ASN A 22 -4.82 -1.65 17.38
C ASN A 22 -3.59 -2.32 16.73
N ILE A 23 -2.92 -1.65 15.79
CA ILE A 23 -1.69 -2.16 15.16
C ILE A 23 -0.64 -2.56 16.19
N GLN A 24 -0.49 -1.80 17.28
CA GLN A 24 0.47 -2.07 18.36
C GLN A 24 0.22 -3.38 19.11
N SER A 25 -0.99 -3.93 19.01
CA SER A 25 -1.37 -5.20 19.63
C SER A 25 -1.19 -6.39 18.66
N MET A 26 -0.79 -6.14 17.41
CA MET A 26 -0.55 -7.21 16.45
C MET A 26 0.71 -7.99 16.80
N PRO A 27 0.71 -9.32 16.60
CA PRO A 27 1.81 -10.19 17.02
C PRO A 27 3.13 -9.90 16.31
N TYR A 28 3.09 -9.28 15.13
CA TYR A 28 4.27 -8.89 14.35
C TYR A 28 4.83 -7.51 14.74
N THR A 29 4.09 -6.72 15.52
CA THR A 29 4.50 -5.34 15.78
C THR A 29 5.65 -5.28 16.79
N PRO A 30 6.80 -4.73 16.41
CA PRO A 30 7.99 -4.70 17.25
C PRO A 30 7.81 -3.70 18.40
N LYS A 31 8.07 -4.13 19.63
CA LYS A 31 7.91 -3.28 20.83
C LYS A 31 8.88 -2.10 20.85
N GLU A 32 10.05 -2.28 20.26
CA GLU A 32 11.11 -1.28 20.15
C GLU A 32 10.76 -0.11 19.22
N TYR A 33 9.88 -0.32 18.22
CA TYR A 33 9.47 0.73 17.27
C TYR A 33 8.08 1.31 17.57
N ILE A 34 7.49 1.04 18.74
CA ILE A 34 6.14 1.54 19.09
C ILE A 34 6.06 3.07 19.00
N GLU A 35 7.09 3.79 19.45
CA GLU A 35 7.09 5.25 19.47
C GLU A 35 7.21 5.88 18.08
N SER A 36 7.90 5.24 17.14
CA SER A 36 7.93 5.68 15.74
C SER A 36 6.63 5.33 15.04
N ILE A 37 6.13 4.10 15.21
CA ILE A 37 4.82 3.64 14.68
C ILE A 37 3.68 4.56 15.11
N LYS A 38 3.67 5.05 16.36
CA LYS A 38 2.65 6.00 16.86
C LYS A 38 2.69 7.37 16.18
N LYS A 39 3.85 7.79 15.68
CA LYS A 39 4.03 9.10 15.02
C LYS A 39 3.79 9.02 13.52
N SER A 40 3.73 7.81 12.97
CA SER A 40 3.52 7.56 11.56
C SER A 40 2.06 7.74 11.16
N ASN A 41 1.88 8.22 9.93
CA ASN A 41 0.57 8.35 9.29
C ASN A 41 0.44 7.44 8.06
N VAL A 42 1.51 6.71 7.74
CA VAL A 42 1.59 5.60 6.79
C VAL A 42 2.38 4.46 7.46
N LEU A 43 1.88 3.23 7.38
CA LEU A 43 2.58 2.05 7.88
C LEU A 43 2.58 0.98 6.79
N LEU A 44 3.74 0.40 6.49
CA LEU A 44 3.82 -0.86 5.75
C LEU A 44 3.53 -2.01 6.71
N VAL A 45 2.55 -2.83 6.40
CA VAL A 45 2.14 -3.97 7.23
C VAL A 45 2.41 -5.29 6.52
N PRO A 46 2.86 -6.33 7.25
CA PRO A 46 3.08 -7.63 6.65
C PRO A 46 1.75 -8.29 6.27
N CYS A 47 1.82 -9.16 5.26
CA CYS A 47 0.74 -10.07 4.90
C CYS A 47 0.95 -11.43 5.58
N ASP A 48 -0.10 -12.00 6.16
CA ASP A 48 -0.15 -13.42 6.52
C ASP A 48 -0.79 -14.22 5.38
N ARG A 49 -0.02 -14.44 4.32
CA ARG A 49 -0.55 -15.00 3.07
C ARG A 49 -1.08 -16.43 3.24
N TYR A 50 -0.51 -17.19 4.16
CA TYR A 50 -0.80 -18.61 4.34
C TYR A 50 -1.60 -18.90 5.62
N ASN A 51 -1.96 -17.87 6.39
CA ASN A 51 -2.60 -18.00 7.71
C ASN A 51 -1.82 -18.94 8.64
N ASP A 52 -0.50 -18.94 8.52
CA ASP A 52 0.42 -19.80 9.27
C ASP A 52 1.28 -18.99 10.24
N GLY A 53 1.01 -17.69 10.37
CA GLY A 53 1.77 -16.77 11.21
C GLY A 53 3.10 -16.33 10.59
N ASN A 54 3.37 -16.67 9.32
CA ASN A 54 4.49 -16.11 8.59
C ASN A 54 4.13 -14.74 8.02
N TRP A 55 4.61 -13.70 8.70
CA TRP A 55 4.49 -12.31 8.31
C TRP A 55 5.47 -12.01 7.16
N LEU A 56 4.92 -11.71 5.99
CA LEU A 56 5.68 -11.56 4.77
C LEU A 56 5.49 -10.18 4.14
N PHE A 57 6.58 -9.62 3.64
CA PHE A 57 6.63 -8.35 2.92
C PHE A 57 6.92 -8.58 1.44
N THR A 58 6.49 -7.67 0.57
CA THR A 58 6.78 -7.79 -0.85
C THR A 58 8.22 -7.40 -1.14
N GLU A 59 8.69 -7.77 -2.33
CA GLU A 59 10.07 -7.53 -2.73
C GLU A 59 10.48 -6.06 -2.78
N TYR A 60 9.51 -5.14 -2.91
CA TYR A 60 9.71 -3.70 -3.03
C TYR A 60 9.59 -2.94 -1.71
N THR A 61 9.30 -3.61 -0.58
CA THR A 61 9.01 -2.97 0.71
C THR A 61 10.10 -1.99 1.14
N HIS A 62 11.37 -2.43 1.12
CA HIS A 62 12.49 -1.57 1.51
C HIS A 62 12.69 -0.39 0.55
N GLU A 63 12.61 -0.65 -0.76
CA GLU A 63 12.79 0.39 -1.77
C GLU A 63 11.66 1.43 -1.75
N ILE A 64 10.42 1.01 -1.46
CA ILE A 64 9.28 1.93 -1.28
C ILE A 64 9.49 2.78 -0.02
N PHE A 65 9.97 2.17 1.07
CA PHE A 65 10.27 2.89 2.30
C PHE A 65 11.35 3.95 2.10
N GLU A 66 12.45 3.60 1.43
CA GLU A 66 13.49 4.54 1.04
C GLU A 66 12.94 5.63 0.12
N TYR A 67 12.20 5.26 -0.94
CA TYR A 67 11.63 6.20 -1.90
C TYR A 67 10.72 7.23 -1.21
N ILE A 68 9.86 6.80 -0.28
CA ILE A 68 8.97 7.70 0.45
C ILE A 68 9.77 8.61 1.41
N ASN A 69 10.79 8.10 2.09
CA ASN A 69 11.62 8.91 2.99
C ASN A 69 12.53 9.91 2.25
N GLU A 70 12.86 9.64 0.98
CA GLU A 70 13.57 10.58 0.11
C GLU A 70 12.67 11.71 -0.42
N VAL A 71 11.35 11.49 -0.45
CA VAL A 71 10.39 12.56 -0.74
C VAL A 71 10.35 13.47 0.49
N ASP A 72 10.99 14.64 0.37
CA ASP A 72 11.01 15.72 1.37
C ASP A 72 9.61 16.37 1.50
N ASP A 73 8.63 15.61 2.02
CA ASP A 73 7.27 16.02 2.29
C ASP A 73 6.95 15.83 3.78
N ASP A 74 6.89 16.94 4.51
CA ASP A 74 6.53 16.99 5.93
C ASP A 74 5.17 16.32 6.26
N GLY A 75 4.33 16.10 5.25
CA GLY A 75 3.02 15.49 5.34
C GLY A 75 3.02 13.97 5.47
N ILE A 76 4.09 13.26 5.10
CA ILE A 76 4.16 11.80 5.20
C ILE A 76 5.22 11.36 6.21
N LYS A 77 4.80 10.50 7.13
CA LYS A 77 5.65 9.86 8.13
C LYS A 77 5.39 8.37 8.06
N MET A 78 6.34 7.66 7.48
CA MET A 78 6.23 6.25 7.18
C MET A 78 7.04 5.40 8.17
N ASP A 79 6.52 4.22 8.50
CA ASP A 79 7.27 3.18 9.22
C ASP A 79 6.86 1.78 8.74
N ILE A 80 7.62 0.76 9.13
CA ILE A 80 7.37 -0.65 8.81
C ILE A 80 7.01 -1.37 10.10
N CYS A 81 5.88 -2.09 10.10
CA CYS A 81 5.40 -2.81 11.27
C CYS A 81 6.07 -4.20 11.43
N ILE A 82 7.40 -4.26 11.51
CA ILE A 82 8.16 -5.48 11.84
C ILE A 82 9.55 -5.10 12.35
N SER A 83 10.18 -5.97 13.16
CA SER A 83 11.62 -5.83 13.46
C SER A 83 12.47 -6.30 12.29
N ASP A 84 13.71 -5.83 12.21
CA ASP A 84 14.65 -6.24 11.17
C ASP A 84 14.95 -7.75 11.23
N GLU A 85 14.95 -8.34 12.43
CA GLU A 85 15.19 -9.78 12.65
C GLU A 85 14.05 -10.66 12.12
N GLU A 86 12.81 -10.18 12.20
CA GLU A 86 11.62 -10.91 11.74
C GLU A 86 11.23 -10.57 10.30
N TYR A 87 11.91 -9.60 9.67
CA TYR A 87 11.64 -9.20 8.30
C TYR A 87 11.89 -10.35 7.32
N LYS A 88 10.81 -10.80 6.68
CA LYS A 88 10.83 -11.85 5.66
C LYS A 88 10.23 -11.33 4.37
N LYS A 89 11.03 -11.44 3.29
CA LYS A 89 10.62 -11.03 1.95
C LYS A 89 10.00 -12.20 1.20
N LEU A 90 8.88 -11.93 0.55
CA LEU A 90 8.19 -12.81 -0.37
C LEU A 90 8.53 -12.37 -1.80
N GLU A 91 9.33 -13.18 -2.48
CA GLU A 91 9.64 -12.98 -3.89
C GLU A 91 8.60 -13.73 -4.74
N LEU A 92 7.72 -12.95 -5.34
CA LEU A 92 6.80 -13.43 -6.35
C LEU A 92 7.48 -13.13 -7.68
N HIS A 93 8.11 -14.13 -8.29
CA HIS A 93 8.74 -14.03 -9.62
C HIS A 93 7.69 -13.81 -10.74
N SER A 94 6.79 -12.86 -10.54
CA SER A 94 5.70 -12.48 -11.41
C SER A 94 6.04 -11.20 -12.14
N GLU A 95 5.45 -10.99 -13.31
CA GLU A 95 5.59 -9.73 -14.04
C GLU A 95 4.82 -8.56 -13.40
N VAL A 96 4.02 -8.84 -12.36
CA VAL A 96 3.20 -7.87 -11.63
C VAL A 96 4.01 -7.22 -10.52
N ILE A 97 4.00 -5.88 -10.46
CA ILE A 97 4.67 -5.13 -9.38
C ILE A 97 3.74 -5.11 -8.16
N ASN A 98 4.10 -5.80 -7.08
CA ASN A 98 3.31 -5.84 -5.85
C ASN A 98 3.87 -4.87 -4.79
N LEU A 99 3.13 -3.81 -4.51
CA LEU A 99 3.56 -2.75 -3.58
C LEU A 99 3.34 -3.13 -2.10
N GLY A 100 2.57 -4.18 -1.82
CA GLY A 100 2.28 -4.63 -0.47
C GLY A 100 1.04 -3.99 0.14
N ILE A 101 0.99 -3.98 1.47
CA ILE A 101 -0.17 -3.55 2.27
C ILE A 101 0.22 -2.31 3.07
N PHE A 102 -0.56 -1.25 2.92
CA PHE A 102 -0.36 0.02 3.62
C PHE A 102 -1.52 0.29 4.57
N LEU A 103 -1.26 0.69 5.80
CA LEU A 103 -2.22 1.33 6.69
C LEU A 103 -1.97 2.84 6.67
N VAL A 104 -2.99 3.64 6.33
CA VAL A 104 -2.83 5.08 6.10
C VAL A 104 -4.02 5.87 6.63
N THR A 105 -3.76 7.09 7.10
CA THR A 105 -4.85 8.01 7.46
C THR A 105 -5.54 8.56 6.20
N ASN A 106 -6.86 8.76 6.25
CA ASN A 106 -7.65 9.24 5.11
C ASN A 106 -7.17 10.58 4.52
N ILE A 107 -6.57 11.45 5.33
CA ILE A 107 -6.03 12.74 4.87
C ILE A 107 -4.81 12.51 3.96
N VAL A 108 -3.94 11.58 4.34
CA VAL A 108 -2.67 11.28 3.66
C VAL A 108 -2.84 10.33 2.48
N PHE A 109 -3.94 9.57 2.43
CA PHE A 109 -4.21 8.59 1.38
C PHE A 109 -3.96 9.08 -0.07
N PRO A 110 -4.44 10.26 -0.52
CA PRO A 110 -4.20 10.70 -1.89
C PRO A 110 -2.75 11.09 -2.18
N ILE A 111 -2.02 11.52 -1.14
CA ILE A 111 -0.60 11.86 -1.23
C ILE A 111 0.20 10.58 -1.42
N LEU A 112 -0.05 9.57 -0.57
CA LEU A 112 0.54 8.24 -0.70
C LEU A 112 0.31 7.65 -2.10
N VAL A 113 -0.92 7.72 -2.63
CA VAL A 113 -1.25 7.26 -3.98
C VAL A 113 -0.42 7.97 -5.05
N GLY A 114 -0.20 9.28 -4.91
CA GLY A 114 0.66 10.04 -5.83
C GLY A 114 2.12 9.59 -5.78
N ILE A 115 2.66 9.36 -4.59
CA ILE A 115 4.05 8.89 -4.43
C ILE A 115 4.21 7.48 -5.00
N LEU A 116 3.28 6.56 -4.70
CA LEU A 116 3.30 5.21 -5.23
C LEU A 116 3.16 5.19 -6.77
N SER A 117 2.38 6.11 -7.33
CA SER A 117 2.29 6.31 -8.79
C SER A 117 3.67 6.66 -9.36
N SER A 118 4.32 7.69 -8.82
CA SER A 118 5.67 8.10 -9.24
C SER A 118 6.68 6.96 -9.13
N PHE A 119 6.67 6.23 -8.01
CA PHE A 119 7.50 5.04 -7.81
C PHE A 119 7.28 3.99 -8.93
N LEU A 120 6.03 3.67 -9.25
CA LEU A 120 5.69 2.73 -10.32
C LEU A 120 6.19 3.21 -11.69
N TYR A 121 6.04 4.49 -12.01
CA TYR A 121 6.53 5.08 -13.27
C TYR A 121 8.07 5.02 -13.37
N ASP A 122 8.78 5.33 -12.28
CA ASP A 122 10.24 5.20 -12.23
C ASP A 122 10.69 3.75 -12.41
N LYS A 123 9.96 2.81 -11.80
CA LYS A 123 10.21 1.37 -11.94
C LYS A 123 10.08 0.87 -13.37
N ILE A 124 8.96 1.11 -14.02
CA ILE A 124 8.76 0.61 -15.39
C ILE A 124 9.69 1.29 -16.39
N LYS A 125 10.08 2.54 -16.14
CA LYS A 125 11.07 3.25 -16.96
C LYS A 125 12.43 2.55 -16.87
N LYS A 126 12.86 2.14 -15.67
CA LYS A 126 14.08 1.33 -15.46
C LYS A 126 13.99 -0.04 -16.16
N TYR A 127 12.80 -0.63 -16.22
CA TYR A 127 12.56 -1.92 -16.89
C TYR A 127 12.26 -1.83 -18.39
N HIS A 128 12.26 -0.63 -18.98
CA HIS A 128 11.85 -0.40 -20.37
C HIS A 128 10.45 -0.96 -20.72
N LYS A 129 9.53 -0.95 -19.74
CA LYS A 129 8.14 -1.42 -19.91
C LYS A 129 7.17 -0.24 -20.06
N LYS A 130 6.00 -0.50 -20.65
CA LYS A 130 4.93 0.50 -20.76
C LYS A 130 3.95 0.42 -19.58
N PRO A 131 3.41 1.56 -19.11
CA PRO A 131 2.43 1.60 -18.02
C PRO A 131 1.10 0.93 -18.37
N THR A 132 0.77 0.86 -19.67
CA THR A 132 -0.43 0.22 -20.22
C THR A 132 -0.33 -1.31 -20.25
N GLU A 133 0.89 -1.86 -20.24
CA GLU A 133 1.17 -3.29 -20.40
C GLU A 133 1.69 -3.92 -19.10
N THR A 134 1.92 -3.13 -18.06
CA THR A 134 2.45 -3.59 -16.77
C THR A 134 1.39 -3.43 -15.69
N ASN A 135 1.09 -4.54 -15.02
CA ASN A 135 0.14 -4.56 -13.92
C ASN A 135 0.82 -4.32 -12.57
N THR A 136 0.06 -3.76 -11.64
CA THR A 136 0.44 -3.58 -10.24
C THR A 136 -0.69 -4.01 -9.31
N ASN A 137 -0.28 -4.53 -8.16
CA ASN A 137 -1.17 -4.86 -7.06
C ASN A 137 -0.78 -4.05 -5.83
N VAL A 138 -1.78 -3.50 -5.14
CA VAL A 138 -1.59 -2.85 -3.84
C VAL A 138 -2.83 -2.97 -2.98
N GLU A 139 -2.62 -3.11 -1.68
CA GLU A 139 -3.67 -3.02 -0.67
C GLU A 139 -3.44 -1.79 0.20
N VAL A 140 -4.47 -0.95 0.34
CA VAL A 140 -4.41 0.24 1.17
C VAL A 140 -5.59 0.22 2.15
N ILE A 141 -5.28 0.02 3.42
CA ILE A 141 -6.20 0.14 4.53
C ILE A 141 -6.24 1.61 4.94
N VAL A 142 -7.33 2.28 4.60
CA VAL A 142 -7.55 3.69 4.90
C VAL A 142 -8.34 3.82 6.19
N GLU A 143 -7.81 4.54 7.17
CA GLU A 143 -8.47 4.86 8.43
C GLU A 143 -9.10 6.26 8.40
N LYS A 144 -10.37 6.35 8.82
CA LYS A 144 -11.11 7.60 9.02
C LYS A 144 -12.01 7.47 10.26
N ASN A 145 -11.82 8.36 11.24
CA ASN A 145 -12.68 8.46 12.43
C ASN A 145 -12.89 7.12 13.16
N GLY A 146 -11.82 6.33 13.34
CA GLY A 146 -11.88 5.03 14.04
C GLY A 146 -12.53 3.89 13.25
N LYS A 147 -12.93 4.12 12.00
CA LYS A 147 -13.33 3.08 11.04
C LYS A 147 -12.21 2.92 10.00
N SER A 148 -12.06 1.73 9.42
CA SER A 148 -11.16 1.54 8.28
C SER A 148 -11.80 0.73 7.16
N LYS A 149 -11.31 1.01 5.95
CA LYS A 149 -11.72 0.37 4.71
C LYS A 149 -10.46 -0.10 4.00
N LYS A 150 -10.47 -1.34 3.52
CA LYS A 150 -9.38 -1.90 2.72
C LYS A 150 -9.71 -1.73 1.25
N VAL A 151 -8.88 -0.98 0.56
CA VAL A 151 -8.90 -0.80 -0.88
C VAL A 151 -7.89 -1.73 -1.50
N ILE A 152 -8.32 -2.57 -2.43
CA ILE A 152 -7.45 -3.48 -3.17
C ILE A 152 -7.47 -3.05 -4.62
N TYR A 153 -6.32 -2.66 -5.16
CA TYR A 153 -6.14 -2.37 -6.58
C TYR A 153 -5.39 -3.52 -7.25
N SER A 154 -5.87 -3.95 -8.41
CA SER A 154 -5.22 -4.89 -9.31
C SER A 154 -5.51 -4.47 -10.74
N GLY A 155 -4.52 -3.90 -11.42
CA GLY A 155 -4.70 -3.37 -12.77
C GLY A 155 -3.43 -2.73 -13.33
N THR A 156 -3.55 -2.04 -14.46
CA THR A 156 -2.40 -1.40 -15.13
C THR A 156 -1.85 -0.22 -14.33
N ILE A 157 -0.56 0.08 -14.48
CA ILE A 157 0.06 1.23 -13.80
C ILE A 157 -0.54 2.56 -14.30
N GLU A 158 -0.90 2.65 -15.58
CA GLU A 158 -1.55 3.84 -16.14
C GLU A 158 -2.82 4.25 -15.38
N ASN A 159 -3.65 3.26 -15.01
CA ASN A 159 -4.94 3.50 -14.37
C ASN A 159 -4.84 3.65 -12.85
N PHE A 160 -3.70 3.33 -12.24
CA PHE A 160 -3.52 3.24 -10.79
C PHE A 160 -3.94 4.52 -10.05
N GLU A 161 -3.28 5.63 -10.34
CA GLU A 161 -3.44 6.87 -9.57
C GLU A 161 -4.87 7.43 -9.69
N LYS A 162 -5.40 7.46 -10.92
CA LYS A 162 -6.75 7.95 -11.20
C LYS A 162 -7.80 7.11 -10.47
N THR A 163 -7.65 5.79 -10.50
CA THR A 163 -8.62 4.88 -9.87
C THR A 163 -8.55 4.95 -8.35
N MET A 164 -7.36 4.98 -7.78
CA MET A 164 -7.19 5.06 -6.33
C MET A 164 -7.56 6.43 -5.74
N LYS A 165 -7.39 7.52 -6.48
CA LYS A 165 -7.84 8.85 -6.02
C LYS A 165 -9.36 9.01 -6.09
N SER A 166 -10.03 8.44 -7.10
CA SER A 166 -11.47 8.60 -7.30
C SER A 166 -12.33 7.94 -6.21
N ILE A 167 -11.82 6.89 -5.56
CA ILE A 167 -12.53 6.20 -4.47
C ILE A 167 -12.49 6.93 -3.12
N LYS A 168 -11.62 7.95 -2.97
CA LYS A 168 -11.45 8.66 -1.69
C LYS A 168 -12.78 9.19 -1.17
N ASP A 169 -13.59 9.71 -2.07
CA ASP A 169 -14.84 10.38 -1.71
C ASP A 169 -15.96 9.37 -1.44
N THR A 170 -15.99 8.23 -2.14
CA THR A 170 -17.09 7.26 -2.07
C THR A 170 -16.90 6.14 -1.04
N MET A 171 -15.66 5.83 -0.65
CA MET A 171 -15.33 4.66 0.20
C MET A 171 -15.96 4.69 1.61
N PHE A 172 -16.26 5.89 2.12
CA PHE A 172 -16.87 6.10 3.44
C PHE A 172 -18.28 6.69 3.37
N GLU A 173 -18.88 6.77 2.18
CA GLU A 173 -20.29 7.13 2.03
C GLU A 173 -21.15 5.92 2.45
N GLU A 174 -22.14 6.16 3.32
CA GLU A 174 -23.14 5.18 3.78
C GLU A 174 -24.44 5.33 2.97
#